data_AF-A0A285Q2J9-F1
#
_entry.id   AF-A0A285Q2J9-F1
#
_cell.length_a   1.000
_cell.length_b   1.000
_cell.length_c   1.000
_cell.angle_alpha   90.00
_cell.angle_beta   90.00
_cell.angle_gamma   90.00
#
_symmetry.space_group_name_H-M   'P 1'
#
loop_
_entity.id
_entity.type
_entity.pdbx_description
1 polymer ?
#
loop_
_entity_poly.entity_id
_entity_poly.type
_entity_poly.pdbx_seq_one_letter_code
_entity_poly.pdbx_strand_id
1 'polypeptide(L)'
;MNEKQISTIISKFKSGMSQRKISKEVRRSGARIGQILRARGIHAADGGRSISKKIRDKREADLLDQRFLETRGCTFAQYRSVINLGDGSGSVMVAYTTQMNHANSRGVEWRLNFWDWWSIWQDSGRWNQRGKGAGRYCMCRFGDSGAYENGNVYIDTIVNNSVLGRTLAHKRGVKNTLMYRFVRSCGGRKIVAEVASVSPVYVSILSGQNTIPAAWFRDGRVEKLIEISGKEFSATELLSCVNDSALARRLSA
;
A
#
# COMPACT_ATOMS: atom_id res chain seq x y z
N MET A 1 -62.70 -7.58 27.61
CA MET A 1 -61.54 -6.68 27.37
C MET A 1 -61.94 -5.83 26.18
N ASN A 2 -61.74 -4.51 26.22
CA ASN A 2 -62.21 -3.67 25.10
C ASN A 2 -61.34 -3.92 23.84
N GLU A 3 -61.91 -3.66 22.67
CA GLU A 3 -61.21 -3.90 21.41
C GLU A 3 -59.92 -3.07 21.28
N LYS A 4 -59.92 -1.85 21.87
CA LYS A 4 -58.76 -0.96 21.94
C LYS A 4 -57.57 -1.58 22.69
N GLN A 5 -57.82 -2.31 23.78
CA GLN A 5 -56.80 -3.03 24.54
C GLN A 5 -56.28 -4.24 23.78
N ILE A 6 -57.16 -4.97 23.07
CA ILE A 6 -56.76 -6.10 22.21
C ILE A 6 -55.82 -5.59 21.11
N SER A 7 -56.21 -4.53 20.40
CA SER A 7 -55.38 -3.91 19.37
C SER A 7 -54.02 -3.45 19.91
N THR A 8 -54.02 -2.79 21.08
CA THR A 8 -52.76 -2.39 21.76
C THR A 8 -51.85 -3.58 22.05
N ILE A 9 -52.41 -4.70 22.57
CA ILE A 9 -51.64 -5.93 22.84
C ILE A 9 -51.03 -6.49 21.56
N ILE A 10 -51.81 -6.55 20.48
CA ILE A 10 -51.37 -7.06 19.18
C ILE A 10 -50.24 -6.19 18.63
N SER A 11 -50.43 -4.87 18.63
CA SER A 11 -49.43 -3.92 18.14
C SER A 11 -48.11 -4.04 18.90
N LYS A 12 -48.16 -4.08 20.24
CA LYS A 12 -46.97 -4.23 21.08
C LYS A 12 -46.28 -5.57 20.90
N PHE A 13 -47.05 -6.65 20.71
CA PHE A 13 -46.48 -7.95 20.44
C PHE A 13 -45.77 -7.96 19.08
N LYS A 14 -46.42 -7.44 18.02
CA LYS A 14 -45.84 -7.31 16.68
C LYS A 14 -44.61 -6.40 16.65
N SER A 15 -44.53 -5.38 17.52
CA SER A 15 -43.34 -4.54 17.68
C SER A 15 -42.18 -5.23 18.41
N GLY A 16 -42.32 -6.51 18.77
CA GLY A 16 -41.30 -7.31 19.45
C GLY A 16 -41.41 -7.33 20.97
N MET A 17 -42.38 -6.66 21.61
CA MET A 17 -42.49 -6.71 23.06
C MET A 17 -42.91 -8.10 23.55
N SER A 18 -42.21 -8.64 24.57
CA SER A 18 -42.53 -9.97 25.10
C SER A 18 -43.87 -9.99 25.84
N GLN A 19 -44.55 -11.14 25.81
CA GLN A 19 -45.82 -11.33 26.53
C GLN A 19 -45.72 -11.00 28.01
N ARG A 20 -44.56 -11.25 28.66
CA ARG A 20 -44.30 -10.89 30.06
C ARG A 20 -44.28 -9.37 30.29
N LYS A 21 -43.69 -8.60 29.38
CA LYS A 21 -43.67 -7.13 29.47
C LYS A 21 -45.08 -6.56 29.23
N ILE A 22 -45.76 -7.04 28.19
CA ILE A 22 -47.15 -6.65 27.88
C ILE A 22 -48.09 -6.99 29.04
N SER A 23 -47.92 -8.18 29.64
CA SER A 23 -48.67 -8.65 30.80
C SER A 23 -48.57 -7.70 32.00
N LYS A 24 -47.37 -7.21 32.31
CA LYS A 24 -47.14 -6.22 33.38
C LYS A 24 -47.83 -4.90 33.06
N GLU A 25 -47.71 -4.41 31.82
CA GLU A 25 -48.22 -3.10 31.42
C GLU A 25 -49.76 -3.08 31.37
N VAL A 26 -50.38 -4.13 30.82
CA VAL A 26 -51.84 -4.26 30.72
C VAL A 26 -52.45 -4.84 32.01
N ARG A 27 -51.62 -5.17 33.01
CA ARG A 27 -52.00 -5.79 34.29
C ARG A 27 -52.86 -7.05 34.12
N ARG A 28 -52.43 -7.96 33.24
CA ARG A 28 -53.10 -9.26 32.96
C ARG A 28 -52.11 -10.39 32.95
N SER A 29 -52.53 -11.63 33.23
CA SER A 29 -51.63 -12.78 33.21
C SER A 29 -51.08 -13.04 31.81
N GLY A 30 -49.84 -13.53 31.72
CA GLY A 30 -49.22 -13.89 30.43
C GLY A 30 -50.00 -14.96 29.67
N ALA A 31 -50.61 -15.91 30.39
CA ALA A 31 -51.49 -16.92 29.80
C ALA A 31 -52.69 -16.30 29.08
N ARG A 32 -53.30 -15.26 29.67
CA ARG A 32 -54.42 -14.55 29.05
C ARG A 32 -54.00 -13.80 27.79
N ILE A 33 -52.83 -13.15 27.81
CA ILE A 33 -52.24 -12.52 26.62
C ILE A 33 -52.03 -13.55 25.50
N GLY A 34 -51.48 -14.72 25.83
CA GLY A 34 -51.29 -15.81 24.87
C GLY A 34 -52.60 -16.31 24.25
N GLN A 35 -53.67 -16.43 25.04
CA GLN A 35 -55.01 -16.77 24.54
C GLN A 35 -55.54 -15.71 23.57
N ILE A 36 -55.41 -14.42 23.89
CA ILE A 36 -55.88 -13.31 23.04
C ILE A 36 -55.16 -13.31 21.70
N LEU A 37 -53.83 -13.52 21.69
CA LEU A 37 -53.04 -13.58 20.47
C LEU A 37 -53.45 -14.77 19.60
N ARG A 38 -53.60 -15.97 20.19
CA ARG A 38 -54.03 -17.18 19.46
C ARG A 38 -55.44 -17.04 18.88
N ALA A 39 -56.37 -16.45 19.62
CA ALA A 39 -57.73 -16.20 19.14
C ALA A 39 -57.79 -15.24 17.94
N ARG A 40 -56.71 -14.49 17.67
CA ARG A 40 -56.57 -13.57 16.54
C ARG A 40 -55.57 -14.08 15.48
N GLY A 41 -55.20 -15.36 15.54
CA GLY A 41 -54.29 -15.99 14.58
C GLY A 41 -52.85 -15.47 14.65
N ILE A 42 -52.43 -14.89 15.78
CA ILE A 42 -51.07 -14.37 15.96
C ILE A 42 -50.23 -15.43 16.68
N HIS A 43 -49.19 -15.88 15.98
CA HIS A 43 -48.27 -16.90 16.42
C HIS A 43 -46.97 -16.27 16.97
N ALA A 44 -46.13 -17.12 17.58
CA ALA A 44 -44.86 -16.67 18.15
C ALA A 44 -43.88 -16.08 17.12
N ALA A 45 -44.02 -16.47 15.84
CA ALA A 45 -43.20 -15.95 14.75
C ALA A 45 -43.51 -14.49 14.41
N ASP A 46 -44.74 -14.05 14.67
CA ASP A 46 -45.28 -12.73 14.28
C ASP A 46 -44.90 -11.61 15.26
N GLY A 47 -44.26 -11.93 16.38
CA GLY A 47 -44.01 -10.95 17.42
C GLY A 47 -43.13 -11.41 18.57
N GLY A 48 -43.11 -10.61 19.63
CA GLY A 48 -42.43 -10.90 20.88
C GLY A 48 -40.95 -11.18 20.70
N ARG A 49 -40.48 -12.30 21.26
CA ARG A 49 -39.05 -12.66 21.27
C ARG A 49 -38.48 -12.89 19.87
N SER A 50 -39.27 -13.41 18.93
CA SER A 50 -38.84 -13.64 17.54
C SER A 50 -38.46 -12.33 16.87
N ILE A 51 -39.39 -11.36 16.87
CA ILE A 51 -39.16 -10.03 16.30
C ILE A 51 -38.10 -9.26 17.08
N SER A 52 -38.10 -9.30 18.42
CA SER A 52 -37.04 -8.72 19.24
C SER A 52 -35.65 -9.24 18.85
N LYS A 53 -35.52 -10.55 18.64
CA LYS A 53 -34.26 -11.17 18.21
C LYS A 53 -33.85 -10.62 16.84
N LYS A 54 -34.76 -10.60 15.85
CA LYS A 54 -34.48 -10.03 14.52
C LYS A 54 -34.05 -8.56 14.58
N ILE A 55 -34.70 -7.74 15.41
CA ILE A 55 -34.35 -6.33 15.60
C ILE A 55 -32.96 -6.19 16.20
N ARG A 56 -32.65 -6.97 17.24
CA ARG A 56 -31.33 -6.96 17.88
C ARG A 56 -30.25 -7.43 16.91
N ASP A 57 -30.46 -8.57 16.26
CA ASP A 57 -29.50 -9.15 15.32
C ASP A 57 -29.26 -8.18 14.14
N LYS A 58 -30.30 -7.48 13.65
CA LYS A 58 -30.16 -6.40 12.67
C LYS A 58 -29.33 -5.24 13.21
N ARG A 59 -29.64 -4.74 14.42
CA ARG A 59 -28.88 -3.66 15.05
C ARG A 59 -27.42 -4.03 15.25
N GLU A 60 -27.13 -5.26 15.64
CA GLU A 60 -25.76 -5.77 15.78
C GLU A 60 -25.05 -5.83 14.43
N ALA A 61 -25.73 -6.26 13.37
CA ALA A 61 -25.20 -6.21 12.01
C ALA A 61 -24.92 -4.76 11.55
N ASP A 62 -25.85 -3.84 11.78
CA ASP A 62 -25.70 -2.41 11.43
C ASP A 62 -24.50 -1.78 12.17
N LEU A 63 -24.32 -2.09 13.46
CA LEU A 63 -23.17 -1.64 14.25
C LEU A 63 -21.86 -2.24 13.77
N LEU A 64 -21.87 -3.50 13.34
CA LEU A 64 -20.69 -4.15 12.76
C LEU A 64 -20.31 -3.50 11.44
N ASP A 65 -21.29 -3.26 10.56
CA ASP A 65 -21.08 -2.58 9.28
C ASP A 65 -20.54 -1.17 9.50
N GLN A 66 -21.08 -0.41 10.46
CA GLN A 66 -20.58 0.92 10.80
C GLN A 66 -19.10 0.89 11.19
N ARG A 67 -18.69 -0.04 12.06
CA ARG A 67 -17.28 -0.22 12.46
C ARG A 67 -16.39 -0.56 11.27
N PHE A 68 -16.87 -1.41 10.37
CA PHE A 68 -16.12 -1.78 9.17
C PHE A 68 -16.02 -0.62 8.18
N LEU A 69 -17.05 0.21 8.04
CA LEU A 69 -17.01 1.42 7.21
C LEU A 69 -15.97 2.41 7.75
N GLU A 70 -15.98 2.67 9.07
CA GLU A 70 -15.04 3.60 9.71
C GLU A 70 -13.58 3.15 9.58
N THR A 71 -13.31 1.85 9.72
CA THR A 71 -11.94 1.32 9.78
C THR A 71 -11.40 0.83 8.44
N ARG A 72 -12.25 0.27 7.58
CA ARG A 72 -11.87 -0.41 6.34
C ARG A 72 -12.50 0.19 5.08
N GLY A 73 -13.47 1.09 5.21
CA GLY A 73 -14.16 1.72 4.06
C GLY A 73 -15.22 0.84 3.39
N CYS A 74 -15.61 -0.30 4.00
CA CYS A 74 -16.59 -1.23 3.41
C CYS A 74 -17.53 -1.82 4.46
N THR A 75 -18.62 -2.46 4.04
CA THR A 75 -19.47 -3.27 4.93
C THR A 75 -18.81 -4.60 5.29
N PHE A 76 -19.30 -5.27 6.33
CA PHE A 76 -18.82 -6.60 6.71
C PHE A 76 -19.11 -7.64 5.63
N ALA A 77 -20.26 -7.54 4.95
CA ALA A 77 -20.63 -8.42 3.85
C ALA A 77 -19.64 -8.28 2.66
N GLN A 78 -19.32 -7.04 2.28
CA GLN A 78 -18.32 -6.76 1.24
C GLN A 78 -16.95 -7.31 1.63
N TYR A 79 -16.47 -7.02 2.84
CA TYR A 79 -15.21 -7.55 3.36
C TYR A 79 -15.15 -9.08 3.29
N ARG A 80 -16.22 -9.76 3.73
CA ARG A 80 -16.29 -11.22 3.75
C ARG A 80 -16.27 -11.82 2.34
N SER A 81 -16.84 -11.12 1.36
CA SER A 81 -16.82 -11.58 -0.03
C SER A 81 -15.43 -11.58 -0.65
N VAL A 82 -14.52 -10.72 -0.15
CA VAL A 82 -13.20 -10.52 -0.77
C VAL A 82 -12.05 -11.12 0.02
N ILE A 83 -12.18 -11.30 1.34
CA ILE A 83 -11.03 -11.64 2.19
C ILE A 83 -10.35 -12.95 1.82
N ASN A 84 -11.10 -13.93 1.29
CA ASN A 84 -10.56 -15.23 0.89
C ASN A 84 -10.24 -15.31 -0.61
N LEU A 85 -10.45 -14.23 -1.38
CA LEU A 85 -9.96 -14.18 -2.75
C LEU A 85 -8.43 -14.17 -2.72
N GLY A 86 -7.82 -14.91 -3.61
CA GLY A 86 -6.36 -15.03 -3.69
C GLY A 86 -5.88 -15.15 -5.12
N ASP A 87 -4.66 -14.68 -5.35
CA ASP A 87 -3.95 -14.74 -6.64
C ASP A 87 -2.85 -15.84 -6.64
N GLY A 88 -2.93 -16.78 -5.70
CA GLY A 88 -1.88 -17.78 -5.44
C GLY A 88 -0.73 -17.27 -4.56
N SER A 89 -0.63 -15.95 -4.30
CA SER A 89 0.38 -15.37 -3.40
C SER A 89 -0.11 -15.13 -1.96
N GLY A 90 -1.40 -15.38 -1.71
CA GLY A 90 -2.06 -15.19 -0.43
C GLY A 90 -3.45 -14.61 -0.60
N SER A 91 -4.08 -14.25 0.51
CA SER A 91 -5.39 -13.61 0.52
C SER A 91 -5.29 -12.11 0.25
N VAL A 92 -6.38 -11.47 -0.20
CA VAL A 92 -6.45 -10.01 -0.40
C VAL A 92 -5.97 -9.24 0.84
N MET A 93 -6.35 -9.70 2.03
CA MET A 93 -5.98 -9.06 3.29
C MET A 93 -4.48 -9.18 3.59
N VAL A 94 -3.87 -10.33 3.27
CA VAL A 94 -2.42 -10.51 3.39
C VAL A 94 -1.70 -9.55 2.46
N ALA A 95 -2.15 -9.46 1.20
CA ALA A 95 -1.57 -8.56 0.21
C ALA A 95 -1.62 -7.08 0.64
N TYR A 96 -2.77 -6.62 1.16
CA TYR A 96 -2.94 -5.28 1.73
C TYR A 96 -1.96 -5.03 2.89
N THR A 97 -1.96 -5.91 3.88
CA THR A 97 -1.14 -5.77 5.10
C THR A 97 0.36 -5.76 4.76
N THR A 98 0.80 -6.65 3.87
CA THR A 98 2.19 -6.70 3.42
C THR A 98 2.60 -5.39 2.74
N GLN A 99 1.77 -4.85 1.85
CA GLN A 99 2.11 -3.60 1.17
C GLN A 99 2.14 -2.41 2.12
N MET A 100 1.16 -2.30 3.03
CA MET A 100 1.11 -1.28 4.07
C MET A 100 2.36 -1.33 4.97
N ASN A 101 2.73 -2.53 5.44
CA ASN A 101 3.93 -2.71 6.25
C ASN A 101 5.21 -2.31 5.50
N HIS A 102 5.31 -2.63 4.21
CA HIS A 102 6.44 -2.19 3.38
C HIS A 102 6.47 -0.68 3.17
N ALA A 103 5.31 -0.01 3.07
CA ALA A 103 5.27 1.45 3.01
C ALA A 103 5.79 2.05 4.32
N ASN A 104 5.25 1.58 5.45
CA ASN A 104 5.66 2.01 6.79
C ASN A 104 7.16 1.79 7.05
N SER A 105 7.70 0.63 6.67
CA SER A 105 9.14 0.34 6.84
C SER A 105 10.05 1.26 6.00
N ARG A 106 9.52 1.85 4.93
CA ARG A 106 10.21 2.82 4.07
C ARG A 106 9.98 4.27 4.51
N GLY A 107 9.22 4.49 5.59
CA GLY A 107 8.79 5.84 6.01
C GLY A 107 7.83 6.50 5.02
N VAL A 108 7.11 5.71 4.21
CA VAL A 108 6.11 6.22 3.28
C VAL A 108 4.75 6.20 3.96
N GLU A 109 4.10 7.36 4.01
CA GLU A 109 2.77 7.50 4.59
C GLU A 109 1.72 6.68 3.84
N TRP A 110 0.79 6.09 4.60
CA TRP A 110 -0.29 5.24 4.09
C TRP A 110 -1.64 5.81 4.52
N ARG A 111 -2.44 6.26 3.56
CA ARG A 111 -3.77 6.86 3.78
C ARG A 111 -4.92 6.12 3.08
N LEU A 112 -4.62 5.03 2.38
CA LEU A 112 -5.65 4.15 1.83
C LEU A 112 -6.24 3.29 2.94
N ASN A 113 -7.57 3.26 3.04
CA ASN A 113 -8.22 2.18 3.75
C ASN A 113 -8.19 0.89 2.91
N PHE A 114 -8.61 -0.23 3.51
CA PHE A 114 -8.62 -1.52 2.83
C PHE A 114 -9.47 -1.53 1.55
N TRP A 115 -10.65 -0.92 1.59
CA TRP A 115 -11.60 -0.95 0.48
C TRP A 115 -11.17 -0.06 -0.68
N ASP A 116 -10.61 1.10 -0.42
CA ASP A 116 -10.04 1.99 -1.44
C ASP A 116 -8.91 1.26 -2.17
N TRP A 117 -7.98 0.68 -1.41
CA TRP A 117 -6.88 -0.10 -1.95
C TRP A 117 -7.38 -1.27 -2.81
N TRP A 118 -8.41 -1.97 -2.36
CA TRP A 118 -9.00 -3.08 -3.11
C TRP A 118 -9.73 -2.62 -4.37
N SER A 119 -10.45 -1.50 -4.31
CA SER A 119 -11.18 -0.94 -5.44
C SER A 119 -10.23 -0.56 -6.58
N ILE A 120 -9.09 0.07 -6.27
CA ILE A 120 -8.06 0.39 -7.27
C ILE A 120 -7.55 -0.87 -7.99
N TRP A 121 -7.38 -1.98 -7.27
CA TRP A 121 -6.99 -3.25 -7.88
C TRP A 121 -8.09 -3.84 -8.76
N GLN A 122 -9.34 -3.79 -8.33
CA GLN A 122 -10.47 -4.26 -9.13
C GLN A 122 -10.65 -3.43 -10.40
N ASP A 123 -10.65 -2.10 -10.29
CA ASP A 123 -10.83 -1.17 -11.39
C ASP A 123 -9.73 -1.33 -12.45
N SER A 124 -8.52 -1.70 -12.02
CA SER A 124 -7.42 -2.00 -12.95
C SER A 124 -7.63 -3.28 -13.77
N GLY A 125 -8.43 -4.24 -13.29
CA GLY A 125 -8.55 -5.58 -13.86
C GLY A 125 -7.28 -6.44 -13.77
N ARG A 126 -6.23 -5.97 -13.05
CA ARG A 126 -4.90 -6.62 -13.01
C ARG A 126 -4.64 -7.41 -11.73
N TRP A 127 -5.64 -7.59 -10.87
CA TRP A 127 -5.48 -8.34 -9.61
C TRP A 127 -4.84 -9.72 -9.81
N ASN A 128 -5.35 -10.50 -10.78
CA ASN A 128 -4.83 -11.85 -11.07
C ASN A 128 -3.38 -11.86 -11.61
N GLN A 129 -2.86 -10.70 -12.03
CA GLN A 129 -1.50 -10.51 -12.56
C GLN A 129 -0.58 -9.84 -11.52
N ARG A 130 -1.09 -9.57 -10.31
CA ARG A 130 -0.28 -9.12 -9.19
C ARG A 130 0.76 -10.19 -8.85
N GLY A 131 1.90 -9.76 -8.30
CA GLY A 131 2.91 -10.69 -7.81
C GLY A 131 4.29 -10.07 -7.73
N LYS A 132 5.32 -10.93 -7.70
CA LYS A 132 6.74 -10.55 -7.75
C LYS A 132 7.33 -10.96 -9.10
N GLY A 133 8.25 -10.17 -9.63
CA GLY A 133 9.01 -10.50 -10.84
C GLY A 133 8.58 -9.74 -12.10
N ALA A 134 9.30 -9.99 -13.20
CA ALA A 134 9.04 -9.36 -14.48
C ALA A 134 7.66 -9.74 -15.02
N GLY A 135 6.95 -8.78 -15.61
CA GLY A 135 5.60 -8.97 -16.14
C GLY A 135 4.47 -8.99 -15.10
N ARG A 136 4.79 -8.93 -13.80
CA ARG A 136 3.78 -8.80 -12.73
C ARG A 136 3.47 -7.34 -12.44
N TYR A 137 2.26 -7.11 -11.95
CA TYR A 137 1.76 -5.78 -11.62
C TYR A 137 1.94 -5.46 -10.13
N CYS A 138 2.18 -4.20 -9.82
CA CYS A 138 2.19 -3.64 -8.49
C CYS A 138 1.49 -2.28 -8.47
N MET A 139 0.99 -1.90 -7.29
CA MET A 139 0.47 -0.56 -7.05
C MET A 139 1.65 0.40 -6.80
N CYS A 140 1.74 1.42 -7.62
CA CYS A 140 2.79 2.42 -7.68
C CYS A 140 2.25 3.77 -7.21
N ARG A 141 3.15 4.68 -6.81
CA ARG A 141 2.80 6.08 -6.52
C ARG A 141 3.20 6.98 -7.67
N PHE A 142 2.43 8.01 -7.97
CA PHE A 142 2.80 8.94 -9.04
C PHE A 142 4.11 9.66 -8.71
N GLY A 143 5.03 9.58 -9.66
CA GLY A 143 6.36 10.14 -9.50
C GLY A 143 7.10 9.60 -8.28
N ASP A 144 6.77 8.42 -7.75
CA ASP A 144 7.33 7.81 -6.53
C ASP A 144 7.39 8.78 -5.32
N SER A 145 6.42 9.70 -5.21
CA SER A 145 6.35 10.73 -4.16
C SER A 145 5.03 10.64 -3.39
N GLY A 146 4.96 11.28 -2.22
CA GLY A 146 3.72 11.41 -1.44
C GLY A 146 3.24 10.13 -0.76
N ALA A 147 2.04 10.17 -0.19
CA ALA A 147 1.43 9.02 0.49
C ALA A 147 0.84 8.01 -0.51
N TYR A 148 0.61 6.76 -0.08
CA TYR A 148 -0.39 5.93 -0.75
C TYR A 148 -1.77 6.48 -0.39
N GLU A 149 -2.42 7.16 -1.33
CA GLU A 149 -3.74 7.78 -1.17
C GLU A 149 -4.48 7.79 -2.52
N ASN A 150 -5.81 7.94 -2.46
CA ASN A 150 -6.64 8.01 -3.67
C ASN A 150 -6.17 9.18 -4.55
N GLY A 151 -5.96 8.91 -5.84
CA GLY A 151 -5.43 9.88 -6.80
C GLY A 151 -3.91 9.99 -6.85
N ASN A 152 -3.17 9.48 -5.85
CA ASN A 152 -1.69 9.44 -5.89
C ASN A 152 -1.14 8.03 -6.21
N VAL A 153 -1.98 7.10 -6.66
CA VAL A 153 -1.59 5.72 -6.94
C VAL A 153 -2.14 5.22 -8.27
N TYR A 154 -1.43 4.27 -8.87
CA TYR A 154 -1.83 3.60 -10.11
C TYR A 154 -1.29 2.17 -10.15
N ILE A 155 -1.84 1.31 -10.99
CA ILE A 155 -1.38 -0.07 -11.18
C ILE A 155 -0.52 -0.16 -12.44
N ASP A 156 0.71 -0.67 -12.32
CA ASP A 156 1.63 -0.84 -13.45
C ASP A 156 2.57 -2.01 -13.19
N THR A 157 3.34 -2.40 -14.20
CA THR A 157 4.32 -3.46 -14.11
C THR A 157 5.47 -3.09 -13.20
N ILE A 158 6.02 -4.08 -12.49
CA ILE A 158 7.20 -3.90 -11.62
C ILE A 158 8.39 -3.35 -12.41
N VAL A 159 8.53 -3.75 -13.68
CA VAL A 159 9.62 -3.29 -14.55
C VAL A 159 9.51 -1.78 -14.78
N ASN A 160 8.33 -1.29 -15.15
CA ASN A 160 8.08 0.14 -15.36
C ASN A 160 8.32 0.94 -14.08
N ASN A 161 7.78 0.47 -12.94
CA ASN A 161 8.00 1.12 -11.65
C ASN A 161 9.49 1.16 -11.26
N SER A 162 10.23 0.09 -11.52
CA SER A 162 11.67 0.03 -11.24
C SER A 162 12.49 0.95 -12.15
N VAL A 163 12.16 1.02 -13.44
CA VAL A 163 12.77 1.96 -14.39
C VAL A 163 12.47 3.41 -13.97
N LEU A 164 11.21 3.71 -13.69
CA LEU A 164 10.77 5.04 -13.25
C LEU A 164 11.46 5.43 -11.94
N GLY A 165 11.52 4.53 -10.96
CA GLY A 165 12.23 4.74 -9.70
C GLY A 165 13.72 5.04 -9.89
N ARG A 166 14.41 4.33 -10.80
CA ARG A 166 15.82 4.64 -11.14
C ARG A 166 15.96 6.02 -11.79
N THR A 167 15.08 6.36 -12.74
CA THR A 167 15.09 7.65 -13.43
C THR A 167 14.77 8.81 -12.49
N LEU A 168 13.83 8.63 -11.58
CA LEU A 168 13.46 9.64 -10.60
C LEU A 168 14.51 9.77 -9.49
N ALA A 169 15.10 8.67 -9.03
CA ALA A 169 16.25 8.72 -8.12
C ALA A 169 17.41 9.50 -8.74
N HIS A 170 17.65 9.34 -10.05
CA HIS A 170 18.62 10.13 -10.80
C HIS A 170 18.27 11.63 -10.80
N LYS A 171 16.98 11.99 -10.88
CA LYS A 171 16.50 13.38 -10.84
C LYS A 171 16.44 13.99 -9.43
N ARG A 172 16.32 13.17 -8.38
CA ARG A 172 15.98 13.60 -7.01
C ARG A 172 17.15 13.98 -6.10
N GLY A 173 18.40 13.73 -6.49
CA GLY A 173 19.50 14.14 -5.60
C GLY A 173 20.86 13.49 -5.80
N VAL A 174 21.08 12.68 -6.85
CA VAL A 174 22.46 12.37 -7.20
C VAL A 174 22.99 13.57 -7.98
N LYS A 175 23.73 14.47 -7.31
CA LYS A 175 24.70 15.28 -8.05
C LYS A 175 25.52 14.26 -8.83
N ASN A 176 25.32 14.18 -10.15
CA ASN A 176 26.15 13.35 -11.01
C ASN A 176 27.55 13.94 -10.90
N THR A 177 28.31 13.42 -9.94
CA THR A 177 29.67 13.81 -9.65
C THR A 177 30.46 13.72 -10.95
N LEU A 178 31.49 14.54 -11.09
CA LEU A 178 32.32 14.50 -12.29
C LEU A 178 32.87 13.08 -12.50
N MET A 179 33.29 12.42 -11.42
CA MET A 179 33.70 11.01 -11.45
C MET A 179 32.59 10.05 -11.93
N TYR A 180 31.34 10.23 -11.48
CA TYR A 180 30.23 9.40 -11.96
C TYR A 180 29.99 9.58 -13.46
N ARG A 181 30.05 10.81 -13.97
CA ARG A 181 29.91 11.09 -15.41
C ARG A 181 31.05 10.46 -16.21
N PHE A 182 32.28 10.61 -15.74
CA PHE A 182 33.47 10.02 -16.35
C PHE A 182 33.40 8.48 -16.39
N VAL A 183 32.97 7.83 -15.30
CA VAL A 183 32.80 6.37 -15.29
C VAL A 183 31.73 5.92 -16.30
N ARG A 184 30.67 6.73 -16.48
CA ARG A 184 29.60 6.42 -17.43
C ARG A 184 30.04 6.58 -18.88
N SER A 185 30.84 7.61 -19.20
CA SER A 185 31.39 7.80 -20.56
C SER A 185 32.38 6.71 -20.93
N CYS A 186 33.12 6.15 -19.97
CA CYS A 186 33.97 4.97 -20.15
C CYS A 186 33.18 3.64 -20.36
N GLY A 187 31.85 3.68 -20.49
CA GLY A 187 31.01 2.49 -20.64
C GLY A 187 30.62 1.80 -19.33
N GLY A 188 30.86 2.45 -18.19
CA GLY A 188 30.38 2.05 -16.87
C GLY A 188 31.42 1.36 -15.98
N ARG A 189 31.05 1.16 -14.71
CA ARG A 189 31.97 0.73 -13.63
C ARG A 189 32.72 -0.57 -13.88
N LYS A 190 32.19 -1.51 -14.69
CA LYS A 190 32.86 -2.79 -14.97
C LYS A 190 34.11 -2.58 -15.82
N ILE A 191 33.99 -1.78 -16.89
CA ILE A 191 35.09 -1.48 -17.81
C ILE A 191 36.16 -0.67 -17.08
N VAL A 192 35.76 0.36 -16.34
CA VAL A 192 36.70 1.17 -15.54
C VAL A 192 37.45 0.32 -14.53
N ALA A 193 36.75 -0.60 -13.84
CA ALA A 193 37.36 -1.50 -12.86
C ALA A 193 38.40 -2.43 -13.50
N GLU A 194 38.12 -2.94 -14.69
CA GLU A 194 39.03 -3.79 -15.46
C GLU A 194 40.29 -3.01 -15.89
N VAL A 195 40.12 -1.84 -16.51
CA VAL A 195 41.23 -0.99 -16.99
C VAL A 195 42.11 -0.52 -15.82
N ALA A 196 41.49 -0.20 -14.69
CA ALA A 196 42.19 0.26 -13.51
C ALA A 196 42.64 -0.87 -12.58
N SER A 197 42.40 -2.15 -12.92
CA SER A 197 42.73 -3.31 -12.09
C SER A 197 42.25 -3.20 -10.63
N VAL A 198 41.00 -2.78 -10.44
CA VAL A 198 40.34 -2.63 -9.12
C VAL A 198 38.97 -3.31 -9.10
N SER A 199 38.32 -3.39 -7.95
CA SER A 199 36.97 -3.96 -7.87
C SER A 199 35.90 -2.97 -8.39
N PRO A 200 34.82 -3.44 -9.06
CA PRO A 200 33.70 -2.58 -9.46
C PRO A 200 32.99 -1.89 -8.29
N VAL A 201 33.07 -2.47 -7.09
CA VAL A 201 32.56 -1.87 -5.85
C VAL A 201 33.39 -0.64 -5.48
N TYR A 202 34.72 -0.73 -5.58
CA TYR A 202 35.62 0.39 -5.32
C TYR A 202 35.35 1.58 -6.26
N VAL A 203 35.16 1.32 -7.57
CA VAL A 203 34.77 2.36 -8.55
C VAL A 203 33.44 3.02 -8.19
N SER A 204 32.49 2.25 -7.64
CA SER A 204 31.21 2.77 -7.18
C SER A 204 31.37 3.73 -5.99
N ILE A 205 32.28 3.43 -5.06
CA ILE A 205 32.60 4.29 -3.92
C ILE A 205 33.23 5.61 -4.40
N LEU A 206 34.23 5.52 -5.30
CA LEU A 206 34.88 6.69 -5.91
C LEU A 206 33.88 7.61 -6.63
N SER A 207 32.95 7.00 -7.39
CA SER A 207 31.87 7.74 -8.06
C SER A 207 30.96 8.47 -7.08
N GLY A 208 30.61 7.84 -5.95
CA GLY A 208 29.79 8.47 -4.91
C GLY A 208 30.51 9.61 -4.19
N GLN A 209 31.83 9.50 -4.01
CA GLN A 209 32.65 10.49 -3.31
C GLN A 209 33.16 11.63 -4.21
N ASN A 210 32.99 11.52 -5.53
CA ASN A 210 33.60 12.42 -6.53
C ASN A 210 35.14 12.45 -6.48
N THR A 211 35.78 11.29 -6.25
CA THR A 211 37.23 11.21 -6.04
C THR A 211 37.93 10.34 -7.08
N ILE A 212 39.12 10.75 -7.51
CA ILE A 212 40.03 9.96 -8.34
C ILE A 212 41.35 9.80 -7.59
N PRO A 213 41.86 8.56 -7.40
CA PRO A 213 43.16 8.35 -6.77
C PRO A 213 44.28 9.05 -7.55
N ALA A 214 45.07 9.85 -6.84
CA ALA A 214 46.25 10.54 -7.38
C ALA A 214 47.22 9.59 -8.12
N ALA A 215 47.31 8.33 -7.67
CA ALA A 215 48.12 7.31 -8.32
C ALA A 215 47.69 6.99 -9.76
N TRP A 216 46.40 7.12 -10.09
CA TRP A 216 45.87 6.80 -11.41
C TRP A 216 46.33 7.79 -12.50
N PHE A 217 46.64 9.03 -12.11
CA PHE A 217 47.28 10.00 -12.99
C PHE A 217 48.76 9.68 -13.18
N ARG A 218 49.44 9.21 -12.13
CA ARG A 218 50.88 8.91 -12.20
C ARG A 218 51.21 7.67 -13.01
N ASP A 219 50.32 6.67 -13.01
CA ASP A 219 50.54 5.39 -13.67
C ASP A 219 49.82 5.24 -15.02
N GLY A 220 49.26 6.33 -15.55
CA GLY A 220 48.69 6.35 -16.89
C GLY A 220 47.26 5.79 -16.99
N ARG A 221 46.60 5.46 -15.87
CA ARG A 221 45.24 4.89 -15.88
C ARG A 221 44.22 5.92 -16.34
N VAL A 222 44.36 7.18 -15.91
CA VAL A 222 43.41 8.25 -16.29
C VAL A 222 43.47 8.50 -17.78
N GLU A 223 44.65 8.53 -18.38
CA GLU A 223 44.88 8.75 -19.82
C GLU A 223 44.24 7.64 -20.65
N LYS A 224 44.40 6.37 -20.22
CA LYS A 224 43.72 5.23 -20.86
C LYS A 224 42.21 5.36 -20.79
N LEU A 225 41.67 5.75 -19.64
CA LEU A 225 40.24 5.93 -19.44
C LEU A 225 39.69 7.12 -20.23
N ILE A 226 40.46 8.21 -20.36
CA ILE A 226 40.12 9.35 -21.22
C ILE A 226 39.99 8.90 -22.68
N GLU A 227 40.94 8.09 -23.17
CA GLU A 227 40.86 7.54 -24.53
C GLU A 227 39.60 6.69 -24.72
N ILE A 228 39.29 5.81 -23.75
CA ILE A 228 38.08 4.97 -23.77
C ILE A 228 36.80 5.81 -23.72
N SER A 229 36.81 6.94 -23.02
CA SER A 229 35.69 7.89 -22.98
C SER A 229 35.48 8.66 -24.29
N GLY A 230 36.30 8.43 -25.32
CA GLY A 230 36.27 9.19 -26.57
C GLY A 230 36.76 10.62 -26.41
N LYS A 231 37.64 10.88 -25.42
CA LYS A 231 38.16 12.21 -25.08
C LYS A 231 37.07 13.23 -24.69
N GLU A 232 35.94 12.75 -24.16
CA GLU A 232 34.88 13.63 -23.63
C GLU A 232 35.35 14.43 -22.40
N PHE A 233 36.37 13.92 -21.68
CA PHE A 233 36.94 14.55 -20.50
C PHE A 233 38.43 14.81 -20.69
N SER A 234 38.92 15.92 -20.16
CA SER A 234 40.35 16.23 -20.10
C SER A 234 40.97 15.85 -18.76
N ALA A 235 42.28 15.61 -18.73
CA ALA A 235 42.99 15.33 -17.48
C ALA A 235 42.86 16.50 -16.49
N THR A 236 42.84 17.74 -16.97
CA THR A 236 42.72 18.95 -16.14
C THR A 236 41.34 19.08 -15.51
N GLU A 237 40.28 18.71 -16.21
CA GLU A 237 38.93 18.64 -15.62
C GLU A 237 38.88 17.64 -14.47
N LEU A 238 39.47 16.46 -14.67
CA LEU A 238 39.49 15.37 -13.70
C LEU A 238 40.40 15.66 -12.49
N LEU A 239 41.35 16.60 -12.58
CA LEU A 239 42.16 17.04 -11.44
C LEU A 239 41.32 17.61 -10.30
N SER A 240 40.15 18.17 -10.60
CA SER A 240 39.21 18.66 -9.58
C SER A 240 38.66 17.55 -8.66
N CYS A 241 38.81 16.28 -9.06
CA CYS A 241 38.45 15.10 -8.29
C CYS A 241 39.63 14.49 -7.49
N VAL A 242 40.83 15.05 -7.56
CA VAL A 242 42.00 14.49 -6.85
C VAL A 242 42.00 14.95 -5.39
N ASN A 243 41.93 13.99 -4.45
CA ASN A 243 41.95 14.27 -3.01
C ASN A 243 43.30 14.75 -2.45
N ASP A 244 44.32 14.92 -3.30
CA ASP A 244 45.67 15.33 -2.93
C ASP A 244 45.96 16.76 -3.40
N SER A 245 45.87 17.71 -2.46
CA SER A 245 46.06 19.14 -2.72
C SER A 245 47.49 19.53 -3.10
N ALA A 246 48.48 18.65 -2.90
CA ALA A 246 49.86 18.86 -3.32
C ALA A 246 50.09 18.35 -4.76
N LEU A 247 49.48 17.23 -5.14
CA LEU A 247 49.55 16.73 -6.51
C LEU A 247 48.74 17.59 -7.49
N ALA A 248 47.56 18.06 -7.09
CA ALA A 248 46.75 18.97 -7.90
C ALA A 248 47.53 20.25 -8.28
N ARG A 249 48.34 20.80 -7.36
CA ARG A 249 49.18 21.98 -7.61
C ARG A 249 50.36 21.71 -8.55
N ARG A 250 50.93 20.49 -8.57
CA ARG A 250 52.05 20.13 -9.46
C ARG A 250 51.64 19.79 -10.88
N LEU A 251 50.40 19.31 -11.08
CA LEU A 251 49.87 18.94 -12.41
C LEU A 251 49.11 20.08 -13.11
N SER A 252 48.82 21.17 -12.39
CA SER A 252 48.14 22.36 -12.93
C SER A 252 49.11 23.48 -13.37
N ALA A 253 50.42 23.28 -13.18
CA ALA A 253 51.49 24.21 -13.54
C ALA A 253 52.25 23.67 -14.76
#